data_AF-A0A0E0DXA4-F1
#
_entry.id   AF-A0A0E0DXA4-F1
#
_cell.length_a   1.000
_cell.length_b   1.000
_cell.length_c   1.000
_cell.angle_alpha   90.00
_cell.angle_beta   90.00
_cell.angle_gamma   90.00
#
_symmetry.space_group_name_H-M   'P 1'
#
loop_
_entity.id
_entity.type
_entity.pdbx_description
1 polymer ?
#
loop_
_entity_poly.entity_id
_entity_poly.type
_entity_poly.pdbx_seq_one_letter_code
_entity_poly.pdbx_strand_id
1 'polypeptide(L)'
;MARTKQTARKSTGGKAPRKQLATKAARKSAPATGGVKKPHRFRPGTEAAEAYLVGLFEDTNLCAIHAKRVTIMPKDIQLARRIRGERA
;
A
#
# COMPACT_ATOMS: atom_id res chain seq x y z
N MET A 1 37.11 46.43 17.87
CA MET A 1 37.59 45.37 16.95
C MET A 1 37.42 44.03 17.63
N ALA A 2 36.46 43.21 17.20
CA ALA A 2 36.24 41.87 17.73
C ALA A 2 37.18 40.88 17.01
N ARG A 3 38.17 40.35 17.72
CA ARG A 3 39.05 39.29 17.22
C ARG A 3 38.42 37.94 17.59
N THR A 4 37.71 37.34 16.65
CA THR A 4 37.37 35.91 16.74
C THR A 4 38.65 35.10 16.53
N LYS A 5 38.89 34.06 17.33
CA LYS A 5 39.49 32.79 16.86
C LYS A 5 39.57 31.70 17.93
N GLN A 6 39.06 30.54 17.49
CA GLN A 6 39.35 29.16 17.87
C GLN A 6 38.65 28.57 19.11
N THR A 7 37.58 27.81 18.85
CA THR A 7 37.07 26.79 19.77
C THR A 7 37.91 25.52 19.64
N ALA A 8 38.22 24.89 20.78
CA ALA A 8 38.96 23.64 20.82
C ALA A 8 38.16 22.53 20.11
N ARG A 9 38.74 22.00 19.02
CA ARG A 9 38.22 20.85 18.29
C ARG A 9 38.57 19.59 19.09
N LYS A 10 37.57 18.78 19.44
CA LYS A 10 37.79 17.48 20.12
C LYS A 10 38.67 16.61 19.23
N SER A 11 39.85 16.23 19.71
CA SER A 11 40.64 15.15 19.14
C SER A 11 40.08 13.82 19.63
N THR A 12 39.62 12.97 18.73
CA THR A 12 39.40 11.56 19.05
C THR A 12 40.76 10.87 19.11
N GLY A 13 41.47 11.10 20.22
CA GLY A 13 42.71 10.42 20.56
C GLY A 13 42.46 9.40 21.66
N GLY A 14 42.74 8.12 21.38
CA GLY A 14 42.83 7.08 22.40
C GLY A 14 42.13 5.79 22.06
N LYS A 15 42.74 4.93 21.24
CA LYS A 15 42.36 3.52 21.13
C LYS A 15 43.17 2.74 22.16
N ALA A 16 42.61 2.52 23.35
CA ALA A 16 43.19 1.60 24.33
C ALA A 16 42.90 0.15 23.89
N PRO A 17 43.88 -0.77 23.88
CA PRO A 17 43.62 -2.18 23.61
C PRO A 17 42.92 -2.80 24.83
N ARG A 18 41.58 -2.82 24.80
CA ARG A 18 40.80 -3.48 25.83
C ARG A 18 40.82 -4.99 25.58
N LYS A 19 41.50 -5.73 26.45
CA LYS A 19 41.43 -7.19 26.53
C LYS A 19 39.96 -7.59 26.72
N GLN A 20 39.38 -8.32 25.77
CA GLN A 20 38.00 -8.82 25.83
C GLN A 20 38.03 -10.35 25.91
N LEU A 21 37.63 -10.89 27.06
CA LEU A 21 37.31 -12.31 27.23
C LEU A 21 35.89 -12.39 27.80
N ALA A 22 34.94 -12.79 26.95
CA ALA A 22 33.76 -13.60 27.26
C ALA A 22 32.74 -13.45 26.11
N THR A 23 32.46 -14.58 25.47
CA THR A 23 31.47 -14.82 24.42
C THR A 23 30.04 -14.58 24.89
N LYS A 24 29.24 -13.85 24.10
CA LYS A 24 27.78 -14.02 24.08
C LYS A 24 27.21 -13.61 22.73
N ALA A 25 26.75 -14.59 21.96
CA ALA A 25 25.97 -14.37 20.74
C ALA A 25 24.66 -13.63 21.11
N ALA A 26 24.57 -12.36 20.73
CA ALA A 26 23.36 -11.55 20.85
C ALA A 26 22.77 -11.36 19.45
N ARG A 27 21.74 -12.17 19.21
CA ARG A 27 20.62 -12.04 18.26
C ARG A 27 20.72 -10.98 17.16
N LYS A 28 20.54 -11.45 15.92
CA LYS A 28 20.26 -10.64 14.73
C LYS A 28 18.90 -9.95 14.89
N SER A 29 18.88 -8.65 15.18
CA SER A 29 17.69 -7.80 14.98
C SER A 29 18.14 -6.48 14.36
N ALA A 30 17.52 -6.14 13.24
CA ALA A 30 17.81 -4.98 12.39
C ALA A 30 17.77 -3.64 13.15
N PRO A 31 18.48 -2.60 12.66
CA PRO A 31 18.46 -1.28 13.31
C PRO A 31 17.05 -0.66 13.25
N ALA A 32 16.57 -0.19 14.40
CA ALA A 32 15.35 0.60 14.52
C ALA A 32 15.64 2.04 14.06
N THR A 33 15.44 2.32 12.77
CA THR A 33 15.49 3.70 12.25
C THR A 33 14.51 3.87 11.09
N GLY A 34 13.58 4.83 11.25
CA GLY A 34 12.82 5.41 10.14
C GLY A 34 11.31 5.29 10.31
N GLY A 35 10.64 6.43 10.48
CA GLY A 35 9.18 6.52 10.54
C GLY A 35 8.51 5.77 9.40
N VAL A 36 7.53 4.94 9.74
CA VAL A 36 6.73 4.18 8.78
C VAL A 36 6.01 5.19 7.89
N LYS A 37 6.48 5.40 6.65
CA LYS A 37 5.62 5.95 5.60
C LYS A 37 4.40 5.04 5.57
N LYS A 38 3.21 5.58 5.91
CA LYS A 38 1.96 4.82 5.92
C LYS A 38 1.88 4.04 4.61
N PRO A 39 1.93 2.70 4.61
CA PRO A 39 1.74 1.96 3.38
C PRO A 39 0.32 2.29 2.91
N HIS A 40 0.21 2.69 1.64
CA HIS A 40 -1.08 2.81 0.97
C HIS A 40 -1.81 1.48 1.17
N ARG A 41 -2.92 1.51 1.91
CA ARG A 41 -3.68 0.32 2.28
C ARG A 41 -4.44 -0.14 1.04
N PHE A 42 -3.74 -0.81 0.14
CA PHE A 42 -4.31 -1.39 -1.07
C PHE A 42 -5.37 -2.41 -0.65
N ARG A 43 -6.61 -2.21 -1.11
CA ARG A 43 -7.73 -3.14 -0.88
C ARG A 43 -8.10 -3.81 -2.21
N PRO A 44 -7.20 -4.64 -2.78
CA PRO A 44 -7.37 -5.16 -4.14
C PRO A 44 -8.70 -5.88 -4.35
N GLY A 45 -9.16 -6.64 -3.35
CA GLY A 45 -10.42 -7.37 -3.45
C GLY A 45 -11.65 -6.47 -3.47
N THR A 46 -11.63 -5.35 -2.73
CA THR A 46 -12.72 -4.39 -2.74
C THR A 46 -12.73 -3.60 -4.05
N GLU A 47 -11.57 -3.13 -4.49
CA GLU A 47 -11.41 -2.37 -5.74
C GLU A 47 -11.80 -3.22 -6.97
N ALA A 48 -11.41 -4.50 -7.01
CA ALA A 48 -11.77 -5.41 -8.10
C ALA A 48 -13.26 -5.73 -8.13
N ALA A 49 -13.88 -5.95 -6.96
CA ALA A 49 -15.31 -6.20 -6.86
C ALA A 49 -16.13 -4.97 -7.27
N GLU A 50 -15.73 -3.78 -6.84
CA GLU A 50 -16.37 -2.52 -7.21
C GLU A 50 -16.27 -2.26 -8.71
N ALA A 51 -15.09 -2.43 -9.31
CA ALA A 51 -14.91 -2.27 -10.76
C ALA A 51 -15.79 -3.24 -11.57
N TYR A 52 -15.89 -4.49 -11.13
CA TYR A 52 -16.74 -5.48 -11.77
C TYR A 52 -18.23 -5.12 -11.67
N LEU A 53 -18.71 -4.77 -10.48
CA LEU A 53 -20.12 -4.44 -10.25
C LEU A 53 -20.53 -3.18 -11.00
N VAL A 54 -19.69 -2.14 -11.00
CA VAL A 54 -19.97 -0.90 -11.74
C VAL A 54 -20.12 -1.20 -13.22
N GLY A 55 -19.16 -1.92 -13.82
CA GLY A 55 -19.25 -2.29 -15.23
C GLY A 55 -20.47 -3.16 -15.55
N LEU A 56 -20.81 -4.11 -14.68
CA LEU A 56 -22.01 -4.94 -14.86
C LEU A 56 -23.29 -4.09 -14.80
N PHE A 57 -23.36 -3.11 -13.90
CA PHE A 57 -24.52 -2.23 -13.78
C PHE A 57 -24.66 -1.30 -14.99
N GLU A 58 -23.57 -0.84 -15.59
CA GLU A 58 -23.58 -0.10 -16.86
C GLU A 58 -24.28 -0.89 -17.97
N ASP A 59 -23.87 -2.15 -18.18
CA ASP A 59 -24.47 -3.02 -19.19
C ASP A 59 -25.95 -3.32 -18.91
N THR A 60 -26.33 -3.52 -17.65
CA THR A 60 -27.74 -3.70 -17.31
C THR A 60 -28.59 -2.47 -17.53
N ASN A 61 -28.04 -1.27 -17.32
CA ASN A 61 -28.74 -0.03 -17.61
C ASN A 61 -28.98 0.10 -19.11
N LEU A 62 -28.00 -0.26 -19.95
CA LEU A 62 -28.16 -0.33 -21.41
C LEU A 62 -29.25 -1.33 -21.82
N CYS A 63 -29.32 -2.50 -21.17
CA CYS A 63 -30.37 -3.49 -21.41
C CYS A 63 -31.77 -2.96 -21.03
N ALA A 64 -31.87 -2.22 -19.91
CA ALA A 64 -33.12 -1.61 -19.48
C ALA A 64 -33.59 -0.52 -20.46
N ILE A 65 -32.68 0.35 -20.89
CA ILE A 65 -32.93 1.42 -21.88
C ILE A 65 -33.33 0.83 -23.24
N HIS A 66 -32.67 -0.25 -23.67
CA HIS A 66 -33.04 -0.97 -24.89
C HIS A 66 -34.50 -1.46 -24.86
N ALA A 67 -34.98 -1.85 -23.67
CA ALA A 67 -36.36 -2.23 -23.42
C ALA A 67 -37.29 -1.05 -23.05
N LYS A 68 -36.87 0.20 -23.27
CA LYS A 68 -37.62 1.44 -22.95
C LYS A 68 -38.02 1.57 -21.47
N ARG A 69 -37.22 1.03 -20.56
CA ARG A 69 -37.41 1.12 -19.11
C ARG A 69 -36.27 1.92 -18.47
N VAL A 70 -36.58 2.63 -17.39
CA VAL A 70 -35.59 3.35 -16.56
C VAL A 70 -35.18 2.50 -15.34
N THR A 71 -36.01 1.54 -14.93
CA THR A 71 -35.75 0.66 -13.79
C THR A 71 -35.09 -0.64 -14.24
N ILE A 72 -33.94 -0.94 -13.64
CA ILE A 72 -33.24 -2.22 -13.81
C ILE A 72 -34.03 -3.37 -13.19
N MET A 73 -34.03 -4.52 -13.84
CA MET A 73 -34.69 -5.74 -13.38
C MET A 73 -33.71 -6.93 -13.38
N PRO A 74 -33.98 -8.00 -12.62
CA PRO A 74 -33.10 -9.18 -12.60
C PRO A 74 -32.84 -9.81 -13.98
N LYS A 75 -33.82 -9.73 -14.89
CA LYS A 75 -33.68 -10.18 -16.29
C LYS A 75 -32.61 -9.41 -17.08
N ASP A 76 -32.39 -8.14 -16.74
CA ASP A 76 -31.39 -7.29 -17.39
C ASP A 76 -29.98 -7.72 -16.95
N ILE A 77 -29.80 -8.06 -15.67
CA ILE A 77 -28.57 -8.63 -15.12
C ILE A 77 -28.26 -9.98 -15.77
N GLN A 78 -29.26 -10.86 -15.87
CA GLN A 78 -29.11 -12.16 -16.51
C GLN A 78 -28.71 -12.02 -17.98
N LEU A 79 -29.32 -11.08 -18.70
CA LEU A 79 -28.97 -10.79 -20.08
C LEU A 79 -27.55 -10.23 -20.22
N ALA A 80 -27.18 -9.24 -19.41
CA ALA A 80 -25.85 -8.64 -19.43
C ALA A 80 -24.74 -9.67 -19.13
N ARG A 81 -24.92 -10.52 -18.12
CA ARG A 81 -23.98 -11.61 -17.79
C ARG A 81 -23.86 -12.64 -18.92
N ARG A 82 -24.99 -12.97 -19.57
CA ARG A 82 -25.02 -13.88 -20.73
C ARG A 82 -24.26 -13.28 -21.92
N ILE A 83 -24.41 -11.98 -22.19
CA ILE A 83 -23.70 -11.28 -23.28
C ILE A 83 -22.20 -11.20 -22.98
N ARG A 84 -21.82 -10.94 -21.71
CA ARG A 84 -20.42 -10.97 -21.25
C ARG A 84 -19.76 -12.36 -21.34
N GLY A 85 -20.54 -13.41 -21.55
CA GLY A 85 -20.03 -14.78 -21.60
C GLY A 85 -19.65 -15.33 -20.22
N GLU A 86 -20.14 -14.72 -19.14
CA GLU A 86 -19.99 -15.26 -17.80
C GLU A 86 -20.84 -16.53 -17.68
N ARG A 87 -20.19 -17.67 -17.86
CA ARG A 87 -20.81 -18.98 -17.60
C ARG A 87 -20.94 -19.16 -16.08
N ALA A 88 -22.07 -19.73 -15.69
CA ALA A 88 -22.37 -20.13 -14.32
C ALA A 88 -21.31 -21.12 -13.79
#